data_AF-A0A2D4KJ73-F1
#
_entry.id   AF-A0A2D4KJ73-F1
#
_cell.length_a   1.000
_cell.length_b   1.000
_cell.length_c   1.000
_cell.angle_alpha   90.00
_cell.angle_beta   90.00
_cell.angle_gamma   90.00
#
_symmetry.space_group_name_H-M   'P 1'
#
loop_
_entity.id
_entity.type
_entity.pdbx_description
1 polymer ?
#
loop_
_entity_poly.entity_id
_entity_poly.type
_entity_poly.pdbx_seq_one_letter_code
_entity_poly.pdbx_strand_id
1 'polypeptide(L)'
;AIREAKCSHLSAPTASAESRPAALFRVTRSLLDVEGAEEPLQGRAEEVVQFLSDKIAQIRTNLDSDWAVSTEMPRADFSPAVWNEFEPVAPEEVDKAVGAMSTSTCLLDPCPSWLVSASREVTRGWLQAVINASLR
;
A
#
# COMPACT_ATOMS: atom_id res chain seq x y z
N ALA A 1 -32.36 23.64 -30.39
CA ALA A 1 -33.74 23.53 -29.87
C ALA A 1 -33.84 22.67 -28.59
N ILE A 2 -34.02 21.35 -28.65
CA ILE A 2 -34.33 20.52 -27.45
C ILE A 2 -33.18 20.53 -26.43
N ARG A 3 -31.94 20.38 -26.89
CA ARG A 3 -30.75 20.43 -26.02
C ARG A 3 -30.63 21.78 -25.30
N GLU A 4 -30.80 22.89 -26.01
CA GLU A 4 -30.76 24.23 -25.43
C GLU A 4 -31.89 24.47 -24.43
N ALA A 5 -33.10 24.01 -24.76
CA ALA A 5 -34.24 24.07 -23.84
C ALA A 5 -33.96 23.29 -22.55
N LYS A 6 -33.38 22.09 -22.65
CA LYS A 6 -32.97 21.27 -21.50
C LYS A 6 -31.87 21.95 -20.68
N CYS A 7 -30.81 22.45 -21.33
CA CYS A 7 -29.74 23.17 -20.64
C CYS A 7 -30.27 24.41 -19.92
N SER A 8 -31.15 25.19 -20.56
CA SER A 8 -31.77 26.37 -19.96
C SER A 8 -32.66 26.02 -18.76
N HIS A 9 -33.41 24.92 -18.85
CA HIS A 9 -34.28 24.45 -17.77
C HIS A 9 -33.49 23.98 -16.53
N LEU A 10 -32.34 23.33 -16.72
CA LEU A 10 -31.49 22.84 -15.63
C LEU A 10 -30.59 23.92 -15.01
N SER A 11 -30.22 24.94 -15.80
CA SER A 11 -29.32 26.01 -15.36
C SER A 11 -30.03 27.07 -14.50
N ALA A 12 -31.33 27.30 -14.73
CA ALA A 12 -32.07 28.31 -13.97
C ALA A 12 -32.23 27.97 -12.47
N PRO A 13 -32.56 26.73 -12.06
CA PRO A 13 -32.65 26.35 -10.65
C PRO A 13 -31.29 26.39 -9.92
N THR A 14 -30.22 25.98 -10.61
CA THR A 14 -28.86 25.97 -10.05
C THR A 14 -28.33 27.38 -9.83
N ALA A 15 -28.51 28.29 -10.81
CA ALA A 15 -28.12 29.69 -10.68
C ALA A 15 -28.89 30.43 -9.56
N SER A 16 -30.17 30.11 -9.37
CA SER A 16 -31.01 30.71 -8.31
C SER A 16 -30.54 30.33 -6.89
N ALA A 17 -29.84 29.19 -6.75
CA ALA A 17 -29.42 28.65 -5.46
C ALA A 17 -27.91 28.79 -5.17
N GLU A 18 -27.13 29.38 -6.08
CA GLU A 18 -25.65 29.40 -6.06
C GLU A 18 -25.07 30.00 -4.77
N SER A 19 -25.70 31.04 -4.23
CA SER A 19 -25.26 31.72 -3.00
C SER A 19 -25.72 31.05 -1.70
N ARG A 20 -26.47 29.94 -1.77
CA ARG A 20 -27.11 29.29 -0.63
C ARG A 20 -26.82 27.79 -0.66
N PRO A 21 -25.74 27.31 -0.02
CA PRO A 21 -25.29 25.92 -0.10
C PRO A 21 -26.41 24.89 0.15
N ALA A 22 -27.22 25.09 1.20
CA ALA A 22 -28.33 24.19 1.51
C ALA A 22 -29.44 24.17 0.44
N ALA A 23 -29.67 25.28 -0.25
CA ALA A 23 -30.64 25.34 -1.36
C ALA A 23 -30.06 24.67 -2.60
N LEU A 24 -28.77 24.87 -2.88
CA LEU A 24 -28.06 24.24 -3.98
C LEU A 24 -28.09 22.71 -3.86
N PHE A 25 -27.79 22.17 -2.67
CA PHE A 25 -27.88 20.74 -2.41
C PHE A 25 -29.28 20.16 -2.66
N ARG A 26 -30.35 20.86 -2.28
CA ARG A 26 -31.72 20.41 -2.54
C ARG A 26 -32.04 20.41 -4.03
N VAL A 27 -31.67 21.47 -4.75
CA VAL A 27 -31.88 21.58 -6.19
C VAL A 27 -31.11 20.49 -6.92
N THR A 28 -29.83 20.29 -6.62
CA THR A 28 -29.01 19.24 -7.24
C THR A 28 -29.58 17.85 -6.94
N ARG A 29 -30.01 17.59 -5.70
CA ARG A 29 -30.67 16.32 -5.35
C ARG A 29 -31.93 16.11 -6.18
N SER A 30 -32.84 17.07 -6.25
CA SER A 30 -34.09 16.94 -7.04
C SER A 30 -33.84 16.79 -8.55
N LEU A 31 -32.74 17.32 -9.08
CA LEU A 31 -32.35 17.13 -10.48
C LEU A 31 -31.72 15.75 -10.76
N LEU A 32 -31.10 15.15 -9.74
CA LEU A 32 -30.45 13.84 -9.81
C LEU A 32 -31.34 12.70 -9.33
N ASP A 33 -32.48 13.01 -8.72
CA ASP A 33 -33.46 12.03 -8.25
C ASP A 33 -34.14 11.39 -9.45
N VAL A 34 -33.42 10.45 -10.07
CA VAL A 34 -33.99 9.43 -10.93
C VAL A 34 -34.82 8.56 -10.00
N GLU A 35 -36.11 8.79 -9.99
CA GLU A 35 -37.12 7.96 -9.31
C GLU A 35 -36.81 6.48 -9.59
N GLY A 36 -36.16 5.84 -8.64
CA GLY A 36 -35.43 4.59 -8.85
C GLY A 36 -35.14 3.96 -7.51
N ALA A 37 -36.20 3.39 -6.92
CA ALA A 37 -36.19 2.43 -5.82
C ALA A 37 -35.05 2.63 -4.82
N GLU A 38 -35.30 3.38 -3.74
CA GLU A 38 -34.52 3.20 -2.51
C GLU A 38 -34.70 1.73 -2.06
N GLU A 39 -33.76 0.89 -2.48
CA GLU A 39 -33.52 -0.41 -1.86
C GLU A 39 -33.43 -0.20 -0.35
N PRO A 40 -34.19 -0.94 0.48
CA PRO A 40 -34.14 -0.75 1.92
C PRO A 40 -32.71 -0.97 2.40
N LEU A 41 -32.04 0.10 2.82
CA LEU A 41 -30.66 0.04 3.35
C LEU A 41 -30.60 -0.69 4.70
N GLN A 42 -31.76 -1.01 5.27
CA GLN A 42 -31.93 -1.78 6.50
C GLN A 42 -31.34 -3.18 6.33
N GLY A 43 -30.36 -3.57 7.15
CA GLY A 43 -29.75 -4.91 7.09
C GLY A 43 -28.51 -5.02 6.19
N ARG A 44 -28.25 -4.03 5.31
CA ARG A 44 -27.09 -4.04 4.40
C ARG A 44 -25.75 -4.03 5.13
N ALA A 45 -25.66 -3.30 6.25
CA ALA A 45 -24.45 -3.24 7.05
C ALA A 45 -24.16 -4.60 7.70
N GLU A 46 -25.20 -5.26 8.21
CA GLU A 46 -25.14 -6.58 8.81
C GLU A 46 -24.75 -7.64 7.77
N GLU A 47 -25.31 -7.57 6.56
CA GLU A 47 -24.90 -8.42 5.42
C GLU A 47 -23.41 -8.27 5.10
N VAL A 48 -22.89 -7.04 5.07
CA VAL A 48 -21.48 -6.76 4.81
C VAL A 48 -20.60 -7.30 5.94
N VAL A 49 -20.99 -7.11 7.21
CA VAL A 49 -20.27 -7.64 8.37
C VAL A 49 -20.23 -9.18 8.35
N GLN A 50 -21.35 -9.81 8.03
CA GLN A 50 -21.43 -11.27 7.91
C GLN A 50 -20.55 -11.78 6.77
N PHE A 51 -20.64 -11.17 5.59
CA PHE A 51 -19.81 -11.51 4.44
C PHE A 51 -18.31 -11.42 4.74
N LEU A 52 -17.88 -10.35 5.41
CA LEU A 52 -16.47 -10.19 5.80
C LEU A 52 -16.05 -11.25 6.83
N SER A 53 -16.91 -11.56 7.80
CA SER A 53 -16.65 -12.58 8.81
C SER A 53 -16.49 -13.97 8.17
N ASP A 54 -17.39 -14.34 7.26
CA ASP A 54 -17.35 -15.60 6.53
C ASP A 54 -16.09 -15.70 5.67
N LYS A 55 -15.72 -14.61 4.99
CA LYS A 55 -14.51 -14.56 4.17
C LYS A 55 -13.23 -14.70 4.99
N ILE A 56 -13.16 -14.09 6.18
CA ILE A 56 -12.03 -14.25 7.10
C ILE A 56 -11.95 -15.69 7.60
N ALA A 57 -13.08 -16.30 7.96
CA ALA A 57 -13.12 -17.70 8.40
C ALA A 57 -12.63 -18.64 7.28
N GLN A 58 -13.10 -18.43 6.04
CA GLN A 58 -12.68 -19.20 4.88
C GLN A 58 -11.18 -19.08 4.62
N ILE A 59 -10.61 -17.87 4.69
CA ILE A 59 -9.16 -17.67 4.52
C ILE A 59 -8.38 -18.44 5.59
N ARG A 60 -8.80 -18.38 6.86
CA ARG A 60 -8.15 -19.11 7.95
C ARG A 60 -8.21 -20.62 7.72
N THR A 61 -9.38 -21.15 7.38
CA THR A 61 -9.56 -22.58 7.09
C THR A 61 -8.72 -23.04 5.90
N ASN A 62 -8.66 -22.24 4.83
CA ASN A 62 -7.84 -22.56 3.66
C ASN A 62 -6.34 -22.56 4.01
N LEU A 63 -5.88 -21.56 4.77
CA LEU A 63 -4.49 -21.51 5.25
C LEU A 63 -4.15 -22.71 6.12
N ASP A 64 -5.01 -23.08 7.07
CA ASP A 64 -4.80 -24.23 7.94
C ASP A 64 -4.83 -25.56 7.14
N SER A 65 -5.60 -25.62 6.06
CA SER A 65 -5.70 -26.79 5.18
C SER A 65 -4.49 -26.95 4.27
N ASP A 66 -3.99 -25.84 3.72
CA ASP A 66 -2.77 -25.82 2.88
C ASP A 66 -1.51 -26.03 3.74
N TRP A 67 -1.51 -25.56 4.99
CA TRP A 67 -0.41 -25.74 5.95
C TRP A 67 -0.29 -27.17 6.49
N ALA A 68 -1.35 -27.99 6.40
CA ALA A 68 -1.30 -29.40 6.81
C ALA A 68 -0.34 -30.25 5.95
N VAL A 69 0.06 -29.77 4.77
CA VAL A 69 1.23 -30.30 4.06
C VAL A 69 2.46 -29.61 4.64
N SER A 70 2.87 -30.07 5.82
CA SER A 70 4.27 -30.06 6.21
C SER A 70 5.01 -30.87 5.14
N THR A 71 5.38 -30.21 4.04
CA THR A 71 6.68 -30.50 3.46
C THR A 71 7.60 -30.29 4.63
N GLU A 72 8.12 -31.37 5.21
CA GLU A 72 9.35 -31.32 5.98
C GLU A 72 10.36 -30.65 5.04
N MET A 73 10.38 -29.31 5.05
CA MET A 73 11.55 -28.60 4.61
C MET A 73 12.61 -29.21 5.51
N PRO A 74 13.65 -29.87 4.95
CA PRO A 74 14.77 -30.26 5.75
C PRO A 74 15.14 -28.99 6.49
N ARG A 75 14.98 -29.01 7.81
CA ARG A 75 15.26 -27.87 8.67
C ARG A 75 16.67 -27.51 8.25
N ALA A 76 16.81 -26.44 7.47
CA ALA A 76 18.11 -26.06 6.95
C ALA A 76 18.97 -26.00 8.20
N ASP A 77 20.04 -26.79 8.24
CA ASP A 77 20.94 -26.76 9.37
C ASP A 77 21.30 -25.30 9.54
N PHE A 78 20.70 -24.65 10.53
CA PHE A 78 21.02 -23.28 10.92
C PHE A 78 22.34 -23.32 11.71
N SER A 79 23.26 -24.20 11.31
CA SER A 79 24.66 -24.02 11.63
C SER A 79 24.98 -22.62 11.14
N PRO A 80 25.36 -21.69 12.04
CA PRO A 80 25.79 -20.37 11.62
C PRO A 80 26.82 -20.60 10.52
N ALA A 81 26.55 -20.10 9.32
CA ALA A 81 27.55 -20.15 8.27
C ALA A 81 28.76 -19.41 8.83
N VAL A 82 29.84 -20.14 9.08
CA VAL A 82 31.04 -19.57 9.67
C VAL A 82 31.81 -18.91 8.54
N TRP A 83 31.77 -17.57 8.46
CA TRP A 83 32.38 -16.78 7.38
C TRP A 83 33.89 -16.57 7.59
N ASN A 84 34.61 -17.60 8.04
CA ASN A 84 36.06 -17.52 8.35
C ASN A 84 36.95 -17.28 7.13
N GLU A 85 36.42 -17.46 5.92
CA GLU A 85 37.15 -17.26 4.66
C GLU A 85 37.22 -15.78 4.25
N PHE A 86 36.42 -14.92 4.91
CA PHE A 86 36.30 -13.51 4.55
C PHE A 86 37.10 -12.64 5.51
N GLU A 87 37.87 -11.72 4.94
CA GLU A 87 38.60 -10.72 5.70
C GLU A 87 37.70 -9.52 6.04
N PRO A 88 37.98 -8.80 7.15
CA PRO A 88 37.28 -7.56 7.47
C PRO A 88 37.39 -6.52 6.35
N VAL A 89 36.26 -5.88 6.04
CA VAL A 89 36.15 -4.88 4.98
C VAL A 89 36.77 -3.54 5.41
N ALA A 90 37.51 -2.92 4.50
CA ALA A 90 38.05 -1.57 4.67
C ALA A 90 36.98 -0.48 4.38
N PRO A 91 37.11 0.73 4.95
CA PRO A 91 36.14 1.80 4.72
C PRO A 91 35.98 2.18 3.23
N GLU A 92 37.06 2.08 2.44
CA GLU A 92 37.10 2.40 1.02
C GLU A 92 36.34 1.37 0.16
N GLU A 93 36.27 0.12 0.64
CA GLU A 93 35.54 -0.96 -0.04
C GLU A 93 34.03 -0.82 0.17
N VAL A 94 33.60 -0.39 1.36
CA VAL A 94 32.20 -0.01 1.62
C VAL A 94 31.80 1.13 0.69
N ASP A 95 32.67 2.12 0.57
CA ASP A 95 32.52 3.26 -0.31
C ASP A 95 32.38 2.88 -1.79
N LYS A 96 33.21 1.94 -2.25
CA LYS A 96 33.16 1.39 -3.59
C LYS A 96 31.86 0.62 -3.83
N ALA A 97 31.39 -0.14 -2.85
CA ALA A 97 30.14 -0.90 -2.94
C ALA A 97 28.92 0.03 -3.02
N VAL A 98 28.85 1.04 -2.14
CA VAL A 98 27.78 2.05 -2.17
C VAL A 98 27.80 2.82 -3.50
N GLY A 99 28.98 3.19 -3.99
CA GLY A 99 29.13 3.87 -5.29
C GLY A 99 28.75 3.01 -6.50
N ALA A 100 28.75 1.68 -6.38
CA ALA A 100 28.38 0.75 -7.44
C ALA A 100 26.87 0.41 -7.45
N MET A 101 26.10 0.88 -6.46
CA MET A 101 24.67 0.60 -6.37
C MET A 101 23.90 1.23 -7.54
N SER A 102 22.96 0.49 -8.12
CA SER A 102 22.04 1.03 -9.11
C SER A 102 21.05 2.00 -8.44
N THR A 103 20.70 3.08 -9.13
CA THR A 103 19.72 4.08 -8.64
C THR A 103 18.28 3.63 -8.82
N SER A 104 18.00 2.33 -8.78
CA SER A 104 16.63 1.83 -8.96
C SER A 104 15.79 2.19 -7.75
N THR A 105 14.79 3.03 -7.96
CA THR A 105 13.80 3.36 -6.94
C THR A 105 12.59 2.45 -7.12
N CYS A 106 12.46 1.41 -6.31
CA CYS A 106 11.18 0.74 -6.13
C CYS A 106 10.32 1.62 -5.21
N LEU A 107 9.04 1.83 -5.56
CA LEU A 107 8.10 2.63 -4.74
C LEU A 107 7.90 2.08 -3.32
N LEU A 108 8.17 0.78 -3.12
CA LEU A 108 8.03 0.09 -1.84
C LEU A 108 9.38 -0.21 -1.17
N ASP A 109 10.47 0.36 -1.66
CA ASP A 109 11.78 0.18 -1.02
C ASP A 109 11.83 0.99 0.30
N PRO A 110 11.94 0.34 1.47
CA PRO A 110 12.06 1.04 2.73
C PRO A 110 13.38 1.82 2.85
N CYS A 111 14.42 1.49 2.07
CA CYS A 111 15.72 2.14 2.10
C CYS A 111 16.31 2.25 0.69
N PRO A 112 15.91 3.25 -0.09
CA PRO A 112 16.37 3.38 -1.46
C PRO A 112 17.87 3.67 -1.55
N SER A 113 18.52 3.13 -2.57
CA SER A 113 19.98 3.23 -2.77
C SER A 113 20.52 4.66 -2.83
N TRP A 114 19.72 5.61 -3.34
CA TRP A 114 20.09 7.02 -3.35
C TRP A 114 20.24 7.60 -1.93
N LEU A 115 19.43 7.13 -0.96
CA LEU A 115 19.48 7.60 0.41
C LEU A 115 20.75 7.12 1.11
N VAL A 116 21.12 5.86 0.88
CA VAL A 116 22.38 5.29 1.38
C VAL A 116 23.58 6.05 0.79
N SER A 117 23.51 6.38 -0.50
CA SER A 117 24.56 7.13 -1.19
C SER A 117 24.67 8.58 -0.70
N ALA A 118 23.54 9.26 -0.50
CA ALA A 118 23.50 10.65 -0.03
C ALA A 118 23.93 10.81 1.43
N SER A 119 23.80 9.75 2.23
CA SER A 119 24.20 9.72 3.64
C SER A 119 25.54 9.02 3.87
N ARG A 120 26.32 8.77 2.81
CA ARG A 120 27.53 7.93 2.82
C ARG A 120 28.55 8.35 3.87
N GLU A 121 28.80 9.65 4.09
CA GLU A 121 29.78 10.03 5.13
C GLU A 121 29.35 9.61 6.54
N VAL A 122 28.04 9.57 6.79
CA VAL A 122 27.44 9.20 8.08
C VAL A 122 27.30 7.69 8.20
N THR A 123 26.91 7.00 7.12
CA THR A 123 26.59 5.57 7.14
C THR A 123 27.81 4.67 6.96
N ARG A 124 28.90 5.15 6.35
CA ARG A 124 30.13 4.36 6.07
C ARG A 124 30.62 3.58 7.28
N GLY A 125 30.89 4.27 8.39
CA GLY A 125 31.45 3.64 9.59
C GLY A 125 30.50 2.61 10.21
N TRP A 126 29.19 2.88 10.14
CA TRP A 126 28.18 1.98 10.67
C TRP A 126 28.03 0.72 9.82
N LEU A 127 27.98 0.88 8.48
CA LEU A 127 27.95 -0.24 7.54
C LEU A 127 29.19 -1.12 7.68
N GLN A 128 30.38 -0.51 7.78
CA GLN A 128 31.63 -1.25 8.02
C GLN A 128 31.56 -2.07 9.31
N ALA A 129 31.09 -1.46 10.41
CA ALA A 129 31.00 -2.14 11.70
C ALA A 129 30.03 -3.32 11.65
N VAL A 130 28.86 -3.17 11.00
CA VAL A 130 27.86 -4.24 10.85
C VAL A 130 28.39 -5.39 10.00
N ILE A 131 29.03 -5.09 8.86
CA ILE A 131 29.61 -6.11 7.97
C ILE A 131 30.69 -6.91 8.73
N ASN A 132 31.62 -6.22 9.39
CA ASN A 132 32.71 -6.87 10.10
C ASN A 132 32.25 -7.63 11.35
N ALA A 133 31.15 -7.21 11.98
CA ALA A 133 30.55 -7.95 13.08
C ALA A 133 29.88 -9.25 12.61
N SER A 134 29.44 -9.31 11.36
CA SER A 134 28.79 -10.48 10.77
C SER A 134 29.77 -11.59 10.38
N LEU A 135 31.07 -11.30 10.39
CA LEU A 135 32.15 -12.27 10.16
C LEU A 135 32.52 -13.09 11.42
N ARG A 136 31.85 -12.84 12.56
CA ARG A 136 32.20 -13.41 13.87
C ARG A 136 31.09 -14.27 14.46
#